data_AF-A0A522PFL3-F1
#
_entry.id   AF-A0A522PFL3-F1
#
_cell.length_a   1.000
_cell.length_b   1.000
_cell.length_c   1.000
_cell.angle_alpha   90.00
_cell.angle_beta   90.00
_cell.angle_gamma   90.00
#
_symmetry.space_group_name_H-M   'P 1'
#
loop_
_entity.id
_entity.type
_entity.pdbx_description
1 polymer ?
#
loop_
_entity_poly.entity_id
_entity_poly.type
_entity_poly.pdbx_seq_one_letter_code
_entity_poly.pdbx_strand_id
1 'polypeptide(L)'
;MTDSSARGNSSKHAPLSDSALPPLALALGAATSSLLYLEEHEAELRDGFIPAVAAMDRADRAYRGAIEEALPPEPAGAMLSMMAAFRERVHEIREQTRNAIGDIYRRYDRCYGRFDPLDPLAPPAEGFTPADATRVATIGGSAREKVDALRAHMSEAIAKRLLPSQIDALIVAKRRRRDAFVTELKQALEGALSAHPTVTAAEIDKAARQLTQLAEGWY
;
A
#
# COMPACT_ATOMS: atom_id res chain seq x y z
N MET A 1 -52.51 16.10 -24.69
CA MET A 1 -51.83 16.37 -23.41
C MET A 1 -50.95 15.17 -23.12
N THR A 2 -49.65 15.33 -23.38
CA THR A 2 -48.60 14.32 -23.25
C THR A 2 -48.12 14.29 -21.81
N ASP A 3 -48.33 13.18 -21.11
CA ASP A 3 -47.76 12.94 -19.79
C ASP A 3 -46.53 12.06 -19.96
N SER A 4 -45.35 12.68 -19.78
CA SER A 4 -44.04 12.07 -19.90
C SER A 4 -43.37 12.21 -18.54
N SER A 5 -43.62 11.24 -17.66
CA SER A 5 -42.94 11.18 -16.37
C SER A 5 -41.70 10.29 -16.46
N ALA A 6 -40.57 10.96 -16.26
CA ALA A 6 -39.21 10.47 -16.24
C ALA A 6 -39.03 9.23 -15.34
N ARG A 7 -38.44 8.18 -15.92
CA ARG A 7 -37.83 7.09 -15.16
C ARG A 7 -36.50 7.60 -14.61
N GLY A 8 -36.46 7.88 -13.31
CA GLY A 8 -35.22 8.07 -12.57
C GLY A 8 -34.40 6.79 -12.59
N ASN A 9 -33.29 6.81 -13.32
CA ASN A 9 -32.31 5.74 -13.37
C ASN A 9 -31.41 5.84 -12.13
N SER A 10 -31.89 5.39 -10.97
CA SER A 10 -31.05 5.20 -9.79
C SER A 10 -30.23 3.91 -9.96
N SER A 11 -29.09 4.02 -10.63
CA SER A 11 -28.07 2.96 -10.61
C SER A 11 -27.51 2.88 -9.18
N LYS A 12 -28.13 2.03 -8.35
CA LYS A 12 -27.54 1.55 -7.11
C LYS A 12 -26.32 0.73 -7.50
N HIS A 13 -25.13 1.33 -7.42
CA HIS A 13 -23.89 0.56 -7.43
C HIS A 13 -23.95 -0.40 -6.24
N ALA A 14 -24.16 -1.68 -6.52
CA ALA A 14 -23.97 -2.72 -5.53
C ALA A 14 -22.51 -2.64 -5.05
N PRO A 15 -22.24 -2.70 -3.73
CA PRO A 15 -20.87 -2.70 -3.24
C PRO A 15 -20.13 -3.89 -3.85
N LEU A 16 -18.98 -3.62 -4.47
CA LEU A 16 -18.08 -4.67 -4.97
C LEU A 16 -17.72 -5.57 -3.79
N SER A 17 -17.78 -6.90 -4.00
CA SER A 17 -17.26 -7.83 -3.00
C SER A 17 -15.79 -7.52 -2.76
N ASP A 18 -15.37 -7.47 -1.49
CA ASP A 18 -14.01 -7.13 -1.07
C ASP A 18 -12.93 -7.99 -1.76
N SER A 19 -13.26 -9.20 -2.21
CA SER A 19 -12.35 -10.08 -2.94
C SER A 19 -11.99 -9.59 -4.34
N ALA A 20 -12.74 -8.63 -4.90
CA ALA A 20 -12.49 -8.05 -6.22
C ALA A 20 -11.61 -6.78 -6.18
N LEU A 21 -11.29 -6.27 -4.99
CA LEU A 21 -10.57 -5.01 -4.82
C LEU A 21 -9.05 -5.23 -4.70
N PRO A 22 -8.23 -4.28 -5.19
CA PRO A 22 -6.78 -4.35 -5.00
C PRO A 22 -6.42 -4.42 -3.50
N PRO A 23 -5.62 -5.40 -3.05
CA PRO A 23 -5.23 -5.51 -1.64
C PRO A 23 -4.55 -4.25 -1.09
N LEU A 24 -3.81 -3.53 -1.92
CA LEU A 24 -3.22 -2.25 -1.54
C LEU A 24 -4.28 -1.17 -1.27
N ALA A 25 -5.38 -1.12 -2.04
CA ALA A 25 -6.46 -0.16 -1.76
C ALA A 25 -7.13 -0.46 -0.41
N LEU A 26 -7.33 -1.74 -0.09
CA LEU A 26 -7.85 -2.20 1.21
C LEU A 26 -6.92 -1.74 2.36
N ALA A 27 -5.61 -1.95 2.21
CA ALA A 27 -4.62 -1.54 3.20
C ALA A 27 -4.53 -0.01 3.37
N LEU A 28 -4.56 0.75 2.26
CA LEU A 28 -4.56 2.21 2.29
C LEU A 28 -5.80 2.77 2.97
N GLY A 29 -6.98 2.19 2.70
CA GLY A 29 -8.22 2.57 3.37
C GLY A 29 -8.14 2.39 4.88
N ALA A 30 -7.72 1.21 5.34
CA ALA A 30 -7.56 0.89 6.76
C ALA A 30 -6.48 1.75 7.46
N ALA A 31 -5.34 1.98 6.79
CA ALA A 31 -4.29 2.85 7.34
C ALA A 31 -4.76 4.30 7.44
N THR A 32 -5.46 4.81 6.43
CA THR A 32 -5.97 6.18 6.41
C THR A 32 -7.04 6.40 7.46
N SER A 33 -8.00 5.47 7.58
CA SER A 33 -9.06 5.57 8.57
C SER A 33 -8.50 5.58 9.99
N SER A 34 -7.49 4.74 10.27
CA SER A 34 -6.81 4.75 11.56
C SER A 34 -5.95 6.00 11.79
N LEU A 35 -5.25 6.51 10.77
CA LEU A 35 -4.40 7.70 10.89
C LEU A 35 -5.18 8.97 11.19
N LEU A 36 -6.40 9.06 10.66
CA LEU A 36 -7.23 10.26 10.71
C LEU A 36 -8.45 10.11 11.63
N TYR A 37 -8.59 8.97 12.32
CA TYR A 37 -9.74 8.66 13.18
C TYR A 37 -11.08 8.73 12.43
N LEU A 38 -11.14 8.05 11.29
CA LEU A 38 -12.28 7.99 10.36
C LEU A 38 -12.67 6.53 10.08
N GLU A 39 -12.66 5.67 11.10
CA GLU A 39 -12.92 4.23 10.99
C GLU A 39 -14.27 3.91 10.33
N GLU A 40 -15.29 4.73 10.55
CA GLU A 40 -16.62 4.59 9.95
C GLU A 40 -16.65 4.88 8.43
N HIS A 41 -15.61 5.56 7.90
CA HIS A 41 -15.48 5.93 6.49
C HIS A 41 -14.47 5.05 5.73
N GLU A 42 -13.96 3.97 6.32
CA GLU A 42 -12.92 3.12 5.71
C GLU A 42 -13.30 2.62 4.30
N ALA A 43 -14.56 2.24 4.08
CA ALA A 43 -15.02 1.76 2.78
C ALA A 43 -14.96 2.84 1.69
N GLU A 44 -15.37 4.07 2.02
CA GLU A 44 -15.32 5.23 1.12
C GLU A 44 -13.87 5.60 0.79
N LEU A 45 -13.01 5.63 1.80
CA LEU A 45 -11.57 5.88 1.65
C LEU A 45 -10.93 4.86 0.73
N ARG A 46 -11.15 3.56 0.99
CA ARG A 46 -10.65 2.46 0.15
C ARG A 46 -11.10 2.62 -1.30
N ASP A 47 -12.38 2.86 -1.52
CA ASP A 47 -12.93 2.96 -2.89
C ASP A 47 -12.30 4.16 -3.64
N GLY A 48 -12.06 5.26 -2.91
CA GLY A 48 -11.31 6.42 -3.41
C GLY A 48 -9.85 6.12 -3.77
N PHE A 49 -9.22 5.12 -3.16
CA PHE A 49 -7.85 4.71 -3.49
C PHE A 49 -7.73 3.79 -4.70
N ILE A 50 -8.80 3.20 -5.21
CA ILE A 50 -8.74 2.28 -6.36
C ILE A 50 -8.09 2.94 -7.60
N PRO A 51 -8.48 4.17 -8.01
CA PRO A 51 -7.84 4.85 -9.13
C PRO A 51 -6.36 5.18 -8.87
N ALA A 52 -6.01 5.56 -7.64
CA ALA A 52 -4.63 5.85 -7.25
C ALA A 52 -3.75 4.60 -7.31
N VAL A 53 -4.25 3.43 -6.88
CA VAL A 53 -3.52 2.16 -7.04
C VAL A 53 -3.26 1.84 -8.50
N ALA A 54 -4.25 2.02 -9.37
CA ALA A 54 -4.04 1.84 -10.81
C ALA A 54 -3.02 2.83 -11.40
N ALA A 55 -2.91 4.04 -10.84
CA ALA A 55 -1.89 5.02 -11.23
C ALA A 55 -0.49 4.66 -10.72
N MET A 56 -0.39 4.18 -9.48
CA MET A 56 0.86 3.64 -8.93
C MET A 56 1.37 2.45 -9.75
N ASP A 57 0.48 1.56 -10.20
CA ASP A 57 0.83 0.48 -11.12
C ASP A 57 1.41 0.99 -12.45
N ARG A 58 0.87 2.10 -12.98
CA ARG A 58 1.44 2.76 -14.18
C ARG A 58 2.81 3.34 -13.90
N ALA A 59 2.99 4.02 -12.76
CA ALA A 59 4.28 4.60 -12.38
C ALA A 59 5.35 3.52 -12.12
N ASP A 60 4.99 2.36 -11.54
CA ASP A 60 5.91 1.23 -11.40
C ASP A 60 6.26 0.58 -12.76
N ARG A 61 5.31 0.48 -13.69
CA ARG A 61 5.62 0.05 -15.06
C ARG A 61 6.58 1.01 -15.76
N ALA A 62 6.38 2.32 -15.59
CA ALA A 62 7.29 3.33 -16.14
C ALA A 62 8.70 3.22 -15.51
N TYR A 63 8.79 2.93 -14.21
CA TYR A 63 10.08 2.66 -13.56
C TYR A 63 10.78 1.43 -14.12
N ARG A 64 10.04 0.35 -14.39
CA ARG A 64 10.58 -0.84 -15.05
C ARG A 64 11.08 -0.55 -16.46
N GLY A 65 10.35 0.24 -17.25
CA GLY A 65 10.82 0.72 -18.56
C GLY A 65 12.11 1.55 -18.44
N ALA A 66 12.20 2.43 -17.44
CA ALA A 66 13.42 3.19 -17.19
C ALA A 66 14.62 2.31 -16.80
N ILE A 67 14.41 1.15 -16.17
CA ILE A 67 15.47 0.16 -15.93
C ILE A 67 15.98 -0.42 -17.25
N GLU A 68 15.07 -0.80 -18.14
CA GLU A 68 15.43 -1.36 -19.46
C GLU A 68 16.12 -0.33 -20.37
N GLU A 69 15.77 0.95 -20.25
CA GLU A 69 16.42 2.04 -20.98
C GLU A 69 17.81 2.39 -20.43
N ALA A 70 17.97 2.36 -19.10
CA ALA A 70 19.21 2.79 -18.44
C ALA A 70 20.30 1.70 -18.42
N LEU A 71 19.93 0.44 -18.59
CA LEU A 71 20.81 -0.71 -18.43
C LEU A 71 20.92 -1.55 -19.71
N PRO A 72 22.05 -2.23 -19.94
CA PRO A 72 22.13 -3.25 -20.97
C PRO A 72 21.14 -4.40 -20.70
N PRO A 73 20.72 -5.18 -21.72
CA PRO A 73 19.65 -6.17 -21.59
C PRO A 73 19.86 -7.22 -20.49
N GLU A 74 21.08 -7.73 -20.32
CA GLU A 74 21.37 -8.73 -19.30
C GLU A 74 21.26 -8.17 -17.86
N PRO A 75 21.97 -7.07 -17.48
CA PRO A 75 21.76 -6.41 -16.19
C PRO A 75 20.30 -5.98 -15.92
N ALA A 76 19.60 -5.47 -16.95
CA ALA A 76 18.18 -5.11 -16.83
C ALA A 76 17.33 -6.33 -16.47
N GLY A 77 17.44 -7.41 -17.24
CA GLY A 77 16.68 -8.65 -17.01
C GLY A 77 16.98 -9.26 -15.63
N ALA A 78 18.24 -9.25 -15.21
CA ALA A 78 18.65 -9.73 -13.90
C ALA A 78 18.05 -8.88 -12.77
N MET A 79 18.09 -7.55 -12.88
CA MET A 79 17.51 -6.65 -11.89
C MET A 79 15.98 -6.80 -11.80
N LEU A 80 15.28 -6.84 -12.93
CA LEU A 80 13.82 -7.03 -12.97
C LEU A 80 13.39 -8.37 -12.38
N SER A 81 14.17 -9.43 -12.64
CA SER A 81 13.93 -10.76 -12.04
C SER A 81 14.11 -10.74 -10.53
N MET A 82 15.17 -10.07 -10.03
CA MET A 82 15.38 -9.91 -8.59
C MET A 82 14.25 -9.10 -7.92
N MET A 83 13.77 -8.04 -8.57
CA MET A 83 12.63 -7.27 -8.07
C MET A 83 11.34 -8.10 -8.02
N ALA A 84 11.09 -8.94 -9.04
CA ALA A 84 9.95 -9.84 -9.06
C ALA A 84 10.02 -10.86 -7.91
N ALA A 85 11.16 -11.53 -7.75
CA ALA A 85 11.38 -12.50 -6.68
C ALA A 85 11.28 -11.84 -5.28
N PHE A 86 11.79 -10.62 -5.12
CA PHE A 86 11.62 -9.84 -3.89
C PHE A 86 10.15 -9.59 -3.58
N ARG A 87 9.36 -9.12 -4.56
CA ARG A 87 7.93 -8.85 -4.39
C ARG A 87 7.14 -10.10 -4.00
N GLU A 88 7.39 -11.21 -4.68
CA GLU A 88 6.78 -12.51 -4.36
C GLU A 88 7.08 -12.91 -2.91
N ARG A 89 8.36 -12.83 -2.50
CA ARG A 89 8.76 -13.20 -1.14
C ARG A 89 8.16 -12.27 -0.08
N VAL A 90 8.07 -10.97 -0.34
CA VAL A 90 7.40 -10.02 0.57
C VAL A 90 5.91 -10.34 0.68
N HIS A 91 5.25 -10.71 -0.43
CA HIS A 91 3.84 -11.12 -0.40
C HIS A 91 3.64 -12.36 0.48
N GLU A 92 4.48 -13.39 0.35
CA GLU A 92 4.44 -14.56 1.24
C GLU A 92 4.61 -14.19 2.71
N ILE A 93 5.56 -13.30 3.03
CA ILE A 93 5.78 -12.81 4.40
C ILE A 93 4.52 -12.10 4.91
N ARG A 94 3.90 -11.24 4.09
CA ARG A 94 2.64 -10.57 4.46
C ARG A 94 1.54 -11.59 4.77
N GLU A 95 1.30 -12.56 3.89
CA GLU A 95 0.25 -13.56 4.12
C GLU A 95 0.49 -14.38 5.39
N GLN A 96 1.71 -14.87 5.59
CA GLN A 96 2.08 -15.61 6.81
C GLN A 96 1.88 -14.77 8.07
N THR A 97 2.30 -13.50 8.02
CA THR A 97 2.22 -12.58 9.17
C THR A 97 0.78 -12.20 9.46
N ARG A 98 -0.02 -11.92 8.41
CA ARG A 98 -1.46 -11.63 8.54
C ARG A 98 -2.20 -12.79 9.19
N ASN A 99 -1.94 -14.02 8.74
CA ASN A 99 -2.57 -15.21 9.32
C ASN A 99 -2.18 -15.38 10.80
N ALA A 100 -0.89 -15.26 11.12
CA ALA A 100 -0.41 -15.40 12.49
C ALA A 100 -1.00 -14.33 13.45
N ILE A 101 -1.11 -13.08 13.01
CA ILE A 101 -1.75 -12.01 13.80
C ILE A 101 -3.27 -12.24 13.86
N GLY A 102 -3.89 -12.59 12.74
CA GLY A 102 -5.33 -12.89 12.64
C GLY A 102 -5.76 -14.00 13.60
N ASP A 103 -4.93 -15.02 13.79
CA ASP A 103 -5.18 -16.10 14.77
C ASP A 103 -5.25 -15.59 16.21
N ILE A 104 -4.51 -14.52 16.54
CA ILE A 104 -4.56 -13.90 17.87
C ILE A 104 -5.84 -13.07 17.98
N TYR A 105 -6.16 -12.24 16.98
CA TYR A 105 -7.37 -11.43 16.95
C TYR A 105 -8.64 -12.26 17.10
N ARG A 106 -8.70 -13.43 16.43
CA ARG A 106 -9.86 -14.35 16.52
C ARG A 106 -10.09 -14.91 17.92
N ARG A 107 -9.08 -14.97 18.80
CA ARG A 107 -9.25 -15.41 20.20
C ARG A 107 -10.06 -14.43 21.04
N TYR A 108 -10.17 -13.19 20.58
CA TYR A 108 -10.90 -12.11 21.22
C TYR A 108 -12.18 -11.76 20.46
N ASP A 109 -12.68 -12.66 19.59
CA ASP A 109 -13.83 -12.42 18.70
C ASP A 109 -13.67 -11.16 17.82
N ARG A 110 -12.42 -10.83 17.48
CA ARG A 110 -12.04 -9.67 16.65
C ARG A 110 -11.43 -10.12 15.33
N CYS A 111 -11.43 -9.21 14.36
CA CYS A 111 -10.78 -9.40 13.06
C CYS A 111 -9.58 -8.44 12.95
N TYR A 112 -8.43 -8.95 12.48
CA TYR A 112 -7.29 -8.09 12.13
C TYR A 112 -7.64 -7.14 10.98
N GLY A 113 -8.63 -7.51 10.15
CA GLY A 113 -9.17 -6.66 9.10
C GLY A 113 -8.25 -6.54 7.89
N ARG A 114 -8.26 -5.36 7.29
CA ARG A 114 -7.60 -5.04 6.02
C ARG A 114 -6.21 -4.40 6.20
N PHE A 115 -5.73 -4.29 7.44
CA PHE A 115 -4.43 -3.72 7.75
C PHE A 115 -3.29 -4.51 7.09
N ASP A 116 -2.26 -3.80 6.63
CA ASP A 116 -1.02 -4.43 6.19
C ASP A 116 -0.23 -4.88 7.44
N PRO A 117 0.13 -6.16 7.58
CA PRO A 117 0.90 -6.65 8.73
C PRO A 117 2.33 -6.10 8.82
N LEU A 118 2.83 -5.46 7.77
CA LEU A 118 4.12 -4.77 7.76
C LEU A 118 3.98 -3.28 8.11
N ASP A 119 2.77 -2.72 8.12
CA ASP A 119 2.55 -1.35 8.58
C ASP A 119 2.84 -1.26 10.09
N PRO A 120 3.62 -0.27 10.56
CA PRO A 120 3.74 0.01 11.99
C PRO A 120 2.39 0.40 12.64
N LEU A 121 1.42 0.88 11.86
CA LEU A 121 0.08 1.24 12.30
C LEU A 121 -0.77 -0.04 12.37
N ALA A 122 -0.51 -0.85 13.39
CA ALA A 122 -1.35 -2.00 13.70
C ALA A 122 -2.67 -1.54 14.35
N PRO A 123 -3.78 -2.25 14.12
CA PRO A 123 -5.05 -1.94 14.80
C PRO A 123 -4.87 -1.98 16.33
N PRO A 124 -5.68 -1.20 17.09
CA PRO A 124 -5.55 -1.12 18.54
C PRO A 124 -5.66 -2.49 19.23
N ALA A 125 -4.71 -2.82 20.09
CA ALA A 125 -4.71 -4.03 20.91
C ALA A 125 -5.52 -3.90 22.22
N GLU A 126 -6.44 -2.94 22.29
CA GLU A 126 -7.30 -2.74 23.47
C GLU A 126 -8.10 -4.01 23.78
N GLY A 127 -8.13 -4.39 25.06
CA GLY A 127 -8.76 -5.64 25.52
C GLY A 127 -7.93 -6.90 25.32
N PHE A 128 -6.76 -6.84 24.67
CA PHE A 128 -5.85 -7.99 24.60
C PHE A 128 -5.15 -8.17 25.95
N THR A 129 -4.71 -9.40 26.22
CA THR A 129 -3.74 -9.59 27.31
C THR A 129 -2.42 -8.91 26.94
N PRO A 130 -1.63 -8.42 27.91
CA PRO A 130 -0.32 -7.84 27.62
C PRO A 130 0.58 -8.79 26.81
N ALA A 131 0.51 -10.10 27.09
CA ALA A 131 1.27 -11.11 26.38
C ALA A 131 0.88 -11.22 24.89
N ASP A 132 -0.41 -11.20 24.57
CA ASP A 132 -0.89 -11.26 23.18
C ASP A 132 -0.65 -9.94 22.43
N ALA A 133 -0.79 -8.79 23.11
CA ALA A 133 -0.40 -7.50 22.53
C ALA A 133 1.10 -7.46 22.17
N THR A 134 1.97 -7.92 23.07
CA THR A 134 3.40 -8.07 22.79
C THR A 134 3.64 -9.05 21.63
N ARG A 135 2.94 -10.18 21.61
CA ARG A 135 3.10 -11.19 20.55
C ARG A 135 2.76 -10.64 19.17
N VAL A 136 1.67 -9.87 19.03
CA VAL A 136 1.32 -9.20 17.76
C VAL A 136 2.43 -8.24 17.33
N ALA A 137 2.93 -7.41 18.25
CA ALA A 137 4.01 -6.48 17.96
C ALA A 137 5.31 -7.20 17.54
N THR A 138 5.67 -8.30 18.22
CA THR A 138 6.83 -9.12 17.88
C THR A 138 6.68 -9.78 16.51
N ILE A 139 5.51 -10.34 16.19
CA ILE A 139 5.27 -10.96 14.88
C ILE A 139 5.44 -9.93 13.75
N GLY A 140 4.82 -8.76 13.87
CA GLY A 140 4.97 -7.68 12.89
C GLY A 140 6.41 -7.15 12.80
N GLY A 141 7.09 -7.00 13.94
CA GLY A 141 8.50 -6.61 14.02
C GLY A 141 9.41 -7.57 13.27
N SER A 142 9.34 -8.87 13.58
CA SER A 142 10.13 -9.91 12.90
C SER A 142 9.80 -10.01 11.41
N ALA A 143 8.56 -9.75 11.00
CA ALA A 143 8.20 -9.72 9.58
C ALA A 143 8.87 -8.55 8.85
N ARG A 144 8.86 -7.34 9.44
CA ARG A 144 9.58 -6.17 8.91
C ARG A 144 11.08 -6.42 8.81
N GLU A 145 11.71 -6.99 9.84
CA GLU A 145 13.13 -7.34 9.81
C GLU A 145 13.49 -8.31 8.67
N LYS A 146 12.65 -9.32 8.42
CA LYS A 146 12.83 -10.24 7.29
C LYS A 146 12.77 -9.49 5.95
N VAL A 147 11.82 -8.57 5.79
CA VAL A 147 11.70 -7.76 4.56
C VAL A 147 12.89 -6.82 4.40
N ASP A 148 13.36 -6.20 5.48
CA ASP A 148 14.53 -5.33 5.45
C ASP A 148 15.80 -6.10 5.08
N ALA A 149 15.97 -7.32 5.60
CA ALA A 149 17.08 -8.21 5.23
C ALA A 149 17.02 -8.59 3.74
N LEU A 150 15.84 -8.93 3.21
CA LEU A 150 15.65 -9.19 1.78
C LEU A 150 15.98 -7.96 0.93
N ARG A 151 15.56 -6.77 1.36
CA ARG A 151 15.83 -5.51 0.66
C ARG A 151 17.32 -5.20 0.63
N ALA A 152 18.01 -5.41 1.75
CA ALA A 152 19.45 -5.21 1.86
C ALA A 152 20.21 -6.17 0.94
N HIS A 153 19.85 -7.46 0.95
CA HIS A 153 20.46 -8.47 0.09
C HIS A 153 20.27 -8.15 -1.41
N MET A 154 19.04 -7.79 -1.81
CA MET A 154 18.75 -7.39 -3.18
C MET A 154 19.54 -6.14 -3.58
N SER A 155 19.57 -5.11 -2.72
CA SER A 155 20.27 -3.85 -3.00
C SER A 155 21.78 -4.06 -3.15
N GLU A 156 22.38 -4.90 -2.30
CA GLU A 156 23.79 -5.26 -2.40
C GLU A 156 24.10 -6.00 -3.70
N ALA A 157 23.28 -6.99 -4.05
CA ALA A 157 23.46 -7.76 -5.27
C ALA A 157 23.26 -6.92 -6.55
N ILE A 158 22.36 -5.93 -6.53
CA ILE A 158 22.20 -4.95 -7.62
C ILE A 158 23.41 -4.02 -7.68
N ALA A 159 23.84 -3.44 -6.55
CA ALA A 159 24.94 -2.47 -6.51
C ALA A 159 26.25 -3.05 -7.07
N LYS A 160 26.53 -4.33 -6.85
CA LYS A 160 27.71 -5.04 -7.39
C LYS A 160 27.71 -5.18 -8.92
N ARG A 161 26.56 -5.01 -9.57
CA ARG A 161 26.37 -5.23 -11.01
C ARG A 161 26.30 -3.94 -11.83
N LEU A 162 26.25 -2.79 -11.16
CA LEU A 162 25.97 -1.51 -11.80
C LEU A 162 27.16 -0.57 -11.73
N LEU A 163 27.34 0.19 -12.81
CA LEU A 163 28.25 1.33 -12.84
C LEU A 163 27.66 2.51 -12.05
N PRO A 164 28.48 3.42 -11.50
CA PRO A 164 27.98 4.60 -10.78
C PRO A 164 26.96 5.43 -11.58
N SER A 165 27.20 5.66 -12.87
CA SER A 165 26.28 6.42 -13.74
C SER A 165 24.92 5.73 -13.93
N GLN A 166 24.89 4.40 -13.93
CA GLN A 166 23.66 3.62 -13.98
C GLN A 166 22.90 3.72 -12.66
N ILE A 167 23.62 3.66 -11.53
CA ILE A 167 23.03 3.86 -10.19
C ILE A 167 22.36 5.24 -10.12
N ASP A 168 23.02 6.30 -10.58
CA ASP A 168 22.47 7.66 -10.58
C ASP A 168 21.19 7.77 -11.42
N ALA A 169 21.20 7.21 -12.64
CA ALA A 169 20.01 7.17 -13.50
C ALA A 169 18.83 6.45 -12.83
N LEU A 170 19.09 5.29 -12.21
CA LEU A 170 18.08 4.52 -11.50
C LEU A 170 17.58 5.21 -10.22
N ILE A 171 18.43 5.96 -9.53
CA ILE A 171 18.02 6.80 -8.38
C ILE A 171 17.03 7.87 -8.86
N VAL A 172 17.30 8.54 -9.98
CA VAL A 172 16.37 9.54 -10.55
C VAL A 172 15.05 8.87 -10.95
N ALA A 173 15.10 7.72 -11.62
CA ALA A 173 13.89 6.98 -12.01
C ALA A 173 13.07 6.52 -10.78
N LYS A 174 13.73 6.04 -9.72
CA LYS A 174 13.08 5.64 -8.47
C LYS A 174 12.43 6.84 -7.75
N ARG A 175 13.10 7.99 -7.74
CA ARG A 175 12.53 9.24 -7.19
C ARG A 175 11.28 9.66 -7.95
N ARG A 176 11.30 9.65 -9.28
CA ARG A 176 10.11 9.94 -10.11
C ARG A 176 8.94 9.00 -9.81
N ARG A 177 9.21 7.69 -9.64
CA ARG A 177 8.18 6.71 -9.23
C ARG A 177 7.56 7.10 -7.89
N ARG A 178 8.39 7.40 -6.91
CA ARG A 178 7.94 7.81 -5.57
C ARG A 178 7.15 9.12 -5.60
N ASP A 179 7.61 10.12 -6.33
CA ASP A 179 6.92 11.41 -6.44
C ASP A 179 5.53 11.22 -7.08
N ALA A 180 5.42 10.37 -8.10
CA ALA A 180 4.13 9.98 -8.66
C ALA A 180 3.22 9.32 -7.61
N PHE A 181 3.73 8.40 -6.79
CA PHE A 181 2.94 7.78 -5.72
C PHE A 181 2.42 8.83 -4.72
N VAL A 182 3.27 9.76 -4.29
CA VAL A 182 2.89 10.85 -3.38
C VAL A 182 1.78 11.69 -3.99
N THR A 183 1.91 12.09 -5.26
CA THR A 183 0.91 12.90 -5.96
C THR A 183 -0.44 12.18 -6.05
N GLU A 184 -0.46 10.91 -6.46
CA GLU A 184 -1.68 10.13 -6.62
C GLU A 184 -2.38 9.89 -5.28
N LEU A 185 -1.62 9.57 -4.22
CA LEU A 185 -2.18 9.38 -2.88
C LEU A 185 -2.71 10.70 -2.30
N LYS A 186 -2.01 11.82 -2.51
CA LYS A 186 -2.48 13.13 -2.09
C LYS A 186 -3.80 13.50 -2.79
N GLN A 187 -3.88 13.32 -4.10
CA GLN A 187 -5.10 13.60 -4.85
C GLN A 187 -6.28 12.71 -4.41
N ALA A 188 -6.02 11.43 -4.16
CA ALA A 188 -7.04 10.51 -3.64
C ALA A 188 -7.54 10.94 -2.26
N LEU A 189 -6.63 11.35 -1.35
CA LEU A 189 -6.99 11.88 -0.03
C LEU A 189 -7.78 13.18 -0.15
N GLU A 190 -7.33 14.15 -0.95
CA GLU A 190 -8.06 15.42 -1.15
C GLU A 190 -9.47 15.18 -1.69
N GLY A 191 -9.62 14.24 -2.64
CA GLY A 191 -10.93 13.85 -3.17
C GLY A 191 -11.82 13.21 -2.11
N ALA A 192 -11.31 12.16 -1.43
CA ALA A 192 -12.07 11.39 -0.45
C ALA A 192 -12.41 12.20 0.81
N LEU A 193 -11.54 13.14 1.20
CA LEU A 193 -11.69 13.94 2.42
C LEU A 193 -12.29 15.32 2.18
N SER A 194 -12.67 15.65 0.94
CA SER A 194 -13.29 16.94 0.58
C SER A 194 -14.58 17.22 1.37
N ALA A 195 -15.29 16.17 1.81
CA ALA A 195 -16.49 16.25 2.64
C ALA A 195 -16.21 16.30 4.16
N HIS A 196 -14.93 16.22 4.58
CA HIS A 196 -14.50 16.17 5.98
C HIS A 196 -13.77 17.47 6.37
N PRO A 197 -14.51 18.54 6.72
CA PRO A 197 -13.93 19.88 6.93
C PRO A 197 -12.97 19.98 8.11
N THR A 198 -12.95 18.96 8.97
CA THR A 198 -12.06 18.86 10.13
C THR A 198 -10.64 18.41 9.77
N VAL A 199 -10.44 17.77 8.61
CA VAL A 199 -9.12 17.34 8.17
C VAL A 199 -8.41 18.47 7.44
N THR A 200 -7.25 18.87 7.96
CA THR A 200 -6.45 19.96 7.41
C THR A 200 -5.59 19.50 6.24
N ALA A 201 -5.21 20.45 5.37
CA ALA A 201 -4.26 20.18 4.28
C ALA A 201 -2.91 19.63 4.78
N ALA A 202 -2.47 20.04 5.99
CA ALA A 202 -1.24 19.54 6.60
C ALA A 202 -1.37 18.06 7.03
N GLU A 203 -2.53 17.64 7.52
CA GLU A 203 -2.81 16.25 7.86
C GLU A 203 -2.89 15.38 6.61
N ILE A 204 -3.52 15.88 5.53
CA ILE A 204 -3.51 15.21 4.21
C ILE A 204 -2.07 15.01 3.71
N ASP A 205 -1.24 16.06 3.74
CA ASP A 205 0.16 15.97 3.31
C ASP A 205 0.97 14.98 4.15
N LYS A 206 0.73 14.93 5.46
CA LYS A 206 1.38 13.98 6.36
C LYS A 206 0.92 12.55 6.07
N ALA A 207 -0.38 12.32 5.96
CA ALA A 207 -0.96 11.02 5.66
C ALA A 207 -0.47 10.50 4.31
N ALA A 208 -0.49 11.32 3.25
CA ALA A 208 0.02 10.96 1.93
C ALA A 208 1.47 10.43 1.99
N ARG A 209 2.35 11.08 2.76
CA ARG A 209 3.74 10.64 2.92
C ARG A 209 3.87 9.31 3.67
N GLN A 210 3.08 9.09 4.72
CA GLN A 210 3.08 7.83 5.46
C GLN A 210 2.53 6.69 4.60
N LEU A 211 1.41 6.92 3.92
CA LEU A 211 0.82 5.96 2.98
C LEU A 211 1.72 5.66 1.79
N THR A 212 2.54 6.62 1.35
CA THR A 212 3.56 6.36 0.32
C THR A 212 4.58 5.33 0.79
N GLN A 213 5.01 5.37 2.06
CA GLN A 213 5.94 4.37 2.60
C GLN A 213 5.31 2.98 2.63
N LEU A 214 4.03 2.91 3.02
CA LEU A 214 3.25 1.68 2.93
C LEU A 214 3.22 1.18 1.49
N ALA A 215 2.78 2.01 0.54
CA ALA A 215 2.67 1.65 -0.88
C ALA A 215 4.02 1.24 -1.49
N GLU A 216 5.13 1.92 -1.18
CA GLU A 216 6.48 1.51 -1.61
C GLU A 216 6.83 0.08 -1.17
N GLY A 217 6.32 -0.36 -0.01
CA GLY A 217 6.46 -1.75 0.44
C GLY A 217 5.74 -2.78 -0.42
N TRP A 218 4.82 -2.37 -1.31
CA TRP A 218 4.09 -3.24 -2.25
C TRP A 218 4.76 -3.34 -3.62
N TYR A 219 5.71 -2.45 -3.97
CA TYR A 219 6.32 -2.32 -5.31
C TYR A 219 7.83 -2.47 -5.36
#